data_AF-A0A7C9GME2-F1
#
_entry.id   AF-A0A7C9GME2-F1
#
_cell.length_a   1.000
_cell.length_b   1.000
_cell.length_c   1.000
_cell.angle_alpha   90.00
_cell.angle_beta   90.00
_cell.angle_gamma   90.00
#
_symmetry.space_group_name_H-M   'P 1'
#
loop_
_entity.id
_entity.type
_entity.pdbx_description
1 polymer ?
#
loop_
_entity_poly.entity_id
_entity_poly.type
_entity_poly.pdbx_seq_one_letter_code
_entity_poly.pdbx_strand_id
1 'polypeptide(L)'
;MAFVLAIVLIAAPIGMQKYADYTDQRAWNVTAEHLSTVSQGSRRYIKDNYTTLLNQVKNGKSVSIPGQTLRDKGYLPPGFSLTNNNNQTYTILVARNPAKKDSMVAFVITTDGYEISFKGLRFISQGITGLGGYIYPANIANGAGGSWKINLADFGLKGQSGHITSYLSSEVLGTDAEESDRLYRFKVNGRPDLNRMHTSIDLNNNDINNGRNINAQNGNFNDALTVNNDIRSNNGWIITQNSKGWMNSTYGGGFYMSDNSWIRSLNNKGIYTGGQVKADGRLSTGEFLQLDKISVAGTSCSPNGLVGRDDKGALLSCQSGEWKSNGGGSDYTQVSIAIPASGYIDLNKFVPNAKAVQIRGTGEVHANGNCCPRMGLNVDSVNVFGQGFDTRSSGENQYSAFTFITSPGAHNFTWYTWGWWREQPTLTIIGYWK
;
A
#
# COMPACT_ATOMS: atom_id res chain seq x y z
N MET A 1 -18.60 77.79 -71.51
CA MET A 1 -17.64 76.79 -72.02
C MET A 1 -16.22 76.99 -71.47
N ALA A 2 -15.57 78.15 -71.65
CA ALA A 2 -14.19 78.38 -71.18
C ALA A 2 -13.98 78.20 -69.65
N PHE A 3 -14.93 78.64 -68.81
CA PHE A 3 -14.85 78.48 -67.35
C PHE A 3 -14.95 77.02 -66.86
N VAL A 4 -15.73 76.18 -67.55
CA VAL A 4 -15.87 74.75 -67.20
C VAL A 4 -14.59 73.99 -67.54
N LEU A 5 -13.99 74.30 -68.69
CA LEU A 5 -12.68 73.77 -69.09
C LEU A 5 -11.57 74.17 -68.10
N ALA A 6 -11.58 75.42 -67.61
CA ALA A 6 -10.61 75.88 -66.60
C ALA A 6 -10.76 75.13 -65.26
N ILE A 7 -11.99 74.85 -64.81
CA ILE A 7 -12.24 74.10 -63.57
C ILE A 7 -11.83 72.63 -63.72
N VAL A 8 -12.11 71.99 -64.86
CA VAL A 8 -11.70 70.61 -65.14
C VAL A 8 -10.17 70.49 -65.22
N LEU A 9 -9.48 71.48 -65.81
CA LEU A 9 -8.01 71.53 -65.86
C LEU A 9 -7.36 71.67 -64.48
N ILE A 10 -8.04 72.26 -63.50
CA ILE A 10 -7.56 72.37 -62.10
C ILE A 10 -7.95 71.13 -61.28
N ALA A 11 -9.16 70.59 -61.48
CA ALA A 11 -9.67 69.45 -60.72
C ALA A 11 -9.07 68.11 -61.15
N ALA A 12 -8.75 67.93 -62.44
CA ALA A 12 -8.20 66.67 -62.94
C ALA A 12 -6.81 66.32 -62.35
N PRO A 13 -5.83 67.24 -62.23
CA PRO A 13 -4.57 66.97 -61.53
C PRO A 13 -4.76 66.60 -60.05
N ILE A 14 -5.65 67.28 -59.34
CA ILE A 14 -5.95 67.00 -57.93
C ILE A 14 -6.62 65.62 -57.78
N GLY A 15 -7.55 65.28 -58.68
CA GLY A 15 -8.19 63.98 -58.75
C GLY A 15 -7.20 62.85 -59.03
N MET A 16 -6.27 63.04 -59.96
CA MET A 16 -5.21 62.07 -60.26
C MET A 16 -4.24 61.90 -59.07
N GLN A 17 -3.86 62.98 -58.39
CA GLN A 17 -3.03 62.91 -57.18
C GLN A 17 -3.75 62.18 -56.03
N LYS A 18 -5.04 62.44 -55.82
CA LYS A 18 -5.85 61.73 -54.82
C LYS A 18 -6.03 60.25 -55.16
N TYR A 19 -6.19 59.92 -56.43
CA TYR A 19 -6.28 58.53 -56.88
C TYR A 19 -4.95 57.81 -56.70
N ALA A 20 -3.82 58.44 -57.03
CA ALA A 20 -2.48 57.90 -56.80
C ALA A 20 -2.21 57.68 -55.29
N ASP A 21 -2.53 58.67 -54.45
CA ASP A 21 -2.45 58.54 -52.98
C ASP A 21 -3.32 57.37 -52.46
N TYR A 22 -4.49 57.16 -53.06
CA TYR A 22 -5.40 56.08 -52.68
C TYR A 22 -4.85 54.70 -53.08
N THR A 23 -4.28 54.57 -54.27
CA THR A 23 -3.64 53.33 -54.72
C THR A 23 -2.40 53.00 -53.87
N ASP A 24 -1.61 54.02 -53.51
CA ASP A 24 -0.45 53.86 -52.62
C ASP A 24 -0.88 53.38 -51.23
N GLN A 25 -1.91 54.00 -50.64
CA GLN A 25 -2.43 53.57 -49.33
C GLN A 25 -2.94 52.14 -49.34
N ARG A 26 -3.61 51.68 -50.42
CA ARG A 26 -4.01 50.27 -50.55
C ARG A 26 -2.79 49.34 -50.58
N ALA A 27 -1.76 49.68 -51.37
CA ALA A 27 -0.53 48.89 -51.41
C ALA A 27 0.19 48.87 -50.05
N TRP A 28 0.17 49.99 -49.33
CA TRP A 28 0.75 50.10 -47.99
C TRP A 28 -0.01 49.30 -46.94
N ASN A 29 -1.35 49.26 -46.98
CA ASN A 29 -2.15 48.39 -46.11
C ASN A 29 -1.79 46.91 -46.31
N VAL A 30 -1.71 46.46 -47.56
CA VAL A 30 -1.30 45.07 -47.88
C VAL A 30 0.11 44.79 -47.37
N THR A 31 1.02 45.75 -47.52
CA THR A 31 2.40 45.64 -47.01
C THR A 31 2.43 45.49 -45.47
N ALA A 32 1.56 46.21 -44.76
CA ALA A 32 1.43 46.13 -43.31
C ALA A 32 0.88 44.76 -42.86
N GLU A 33 -0.13 44.24 -43.57
CA GLU A 33 -0.69 42.90 -43.33
C GLU A 33 0.32 41.78 -43.60
N HIS A 34 1.11 41.91 -44.68
CA HIS A 34 2.20 40.97 -44.96
C HIS A 34 3.22 40.97 -43.82
N LEU A 35 3.70 42.14 -43.39
CA LEU A 35 4.67 42.18 -42.30
C LEU A 35 4.08 41.65 -40.99
N SER A 36 2.80 41.92 -40.71
CA SER A 36 2.09 41.34 -39.56
C SER A 36 2.05 39.81 -39.61
N THR A 37 1.79 39.24 -40.79
CA THR A 37 1.79 37.78 -41.01
C THR A 37 3.18 37.19 -40.80
N VAL A 38 4.21 37.83 -41.35
CA VAL A 38 5.61 37.42 -41.13
C VAL A 38 5.98 37.54 -39.66
N SER A 39 5.57 38.59 -38.96
CA SER A 39 5.81 38.74 -37.52
C SER A 39 5.20 37.62 -36.69
N GLN A 40 3.97 37.21 -37.01
CA GLN A 40 3.33 36.07 -36.34
C GLN A 40 4.05 34.74 -36.61
N GLY A 41 4.41 34.49 -37.88
CA GLY A 41 5.20 33.30 -38.25
C GLY A 41 6.58 33.29 -37.58
N SER A 42 7.24 34.45 -37.52
CA SER A 42 8.54 34.64 -36.88
C SER A 42 8.49 34.33 -35.39
N ARG A 43 7.46 34.82 -34.69
CA ARG A 43 7.24 34.53 -33.27
C ARG A 43 7.15 33.03 -33.02
N ARG A 44 6.36 32.31 -33.82
CA ARG A 44 6.20 30.85 -33.70
C ARG A 44 7.52 30.13 -33.97
N TYR A 45 8.21 30.49 -35.04
CA TYR A 45 9.52 29.91 -35.37
C TYR A 45 10.55 30.10 -34.25
N ILE A 46 10.67 31.33 -33.73
CA ILE A 46 11.62 31.64 -32.66
C ILE A 46 11.27 30.84 -31.40
N LYS A 47 9.97 30.74 -31.05
CA LYS A 47 9.52 29.96 -29.90
C LYS A 47 9.89 28.47 -30.04
N ASP A 48 9.63 27.87 -31.19
CA ASP A 48 9.93 26.45 -31.42
C ASP A 48 11.44 26.15 -31.48
N ASN A 49 12.27 27.18 -31.71
CA ASN A 49 13.73 27.05 -31.83
C ASN A 49 14.47 27.83 -30.73
N TYR A 50 13.80 28.14 -29.62
CA TYR A 50 14.26 29.14 -28.65
C TYR A 50 15.65 28.85 -28.10
N THR A 51 15.87 27.65 -27.55
CA THR A 51 17.15 27.26 -26.93
C THR A 51 18.31 27.29 -27.93
N THR A 52 18.06 26.84 -29.17
CA THR A 52 19.04 26.84 -30.25
C THR A 52 19.44 28.26 -30.62
N LEU A 53 18.46 29.15 -30.85
CA LEU A 53 18.71 30.54 -31.19
C LEU A 53 19.37 31.30 -30.04
N LEU A 54 18.94 31.06 -28.78
CA LEU A 54 19.52 31.69 -27.60
C LEU A 54 21.01 31.36 -27.48
N ASN A 55 21.39 30.10 -27.73
CA ASN A 55 22.79 29.68 -27.74
C ASN A 55 23.60 30.36 -28.85
N GLN A 56 23.01 30.57 -30.03
CA GLN A 56 23.68 31.23 -31.15
C GLN A 56 23.98 32.71 -30.88
N VAL A 57 23.11 33.42 -30.12
CA VAL A 57 23.26 34.85 -29.83
C VAL A 57 24.02 35.19 -28.54
N LYS A 58 24.41 34.18 -27.73
CA LYS A 58 25.06 34.36 -26.39
C LYS A 58 26.26 35.32 -26.39
N ASN A 59 27.07 35.35 -27.45
CA ASN A 59 28.30 36.17 -27.48
C ASN A 59 28.14 37.52 -28.19
N GLY A 60 26.95 38.13 -28.11
CA GLY A 60 26.64 39.39 -28.79
C GLY A 60 26.56 39.25 -30.32
N LYS A 61 26.46 38.01 -30.81
CA LYS A 61 26.20 37.71 -32.22
C LYS A 61 24.72 37.87 -32.51
N SER A 62 24.39 38.20 -33.74
CA SER A 62 23.02 38.19 -34.26
C SER A 62 22.84 37.04 -35.25
N VAL A 63 21.60 36.56 -35.36
CA VAL A 63 21.21 35.53 -36.32
C VAL A 63 20.23 36.16 -37.30
N SER A 64 20.52 35.99 -38.60
CA SER A 64 19.60 36.39 -39.67
C SER A 64 18.91 35.14 -40.21
N ILE A 65 17.57 35.19 -40.24
CA ILE A 65 16.73 34.11 -40.73
C ILE A 65 15.93 34.67 -41.92
N PRO A 66 16.19 34.21 -43.15
CA PRO A 66 15.41 34.62 -44.31
C PRO A 66 13.95 34.18 -44.18
N GLY A 67 13.00 35.00 -44.67
CA GLY A 67 11.57 34.63 -44.72
C GLY A 67 11.31 33.31 -45.46
N GLN A 68 12.19 32.90 -46.38
CA GLN A 68 12.16 31.58 -47.03
C GLN A 68 12.17 30.44 -46.01
N THR A 69 12.96 30.56 -44.94
CA THR A 69 13.03 29.56 -43.86
C THR A 69 11.67 29.39 -43.18
N LEU A 70 10.93 30.48 -42.97
CA LEU A 70 9.59 30.41 -42.38
C LEU A 70 8.62 29.69 -43.31
N ARG A 71 8.70 29.92 -44.62
CA ARG A 71 7.85 29.23 -45.60
C ARG A 71 8.18 27.74 -45.69
N ASP A 72 9.45 27.40 -45.84
CA ASP A 72 9.91 26.01 -46.02
C ASP A 72 9.57 25.15 -44.80
N LYS A 73 9.61 25.74 -43.60
CA LYS A 73 9.22 25.06 -42.35
C LYS A 73 7.73 25.20 -42.00
N GLY A 74 6.90 25.77 -42.87
CA GLY A 74 5.44 25.83 -42.69
C GLY A 74 4.92 26.90 -41.72
N TYR A 75 5.75 27.86 -41.31
CA TYR A 75 5.34 29.03 -40.52
C TYR A 75 4.70 30.13 -41.37
N LEU A 76 4.86 30.07 -42.69
CA LEU A 76 4.13 30.88 -43.67
C LEU A 76 3.39 29.97 -44.66
N PRO A 77 2.24 30.38 -45.19
CA PRO A 77 1.50 29.61 -46.19
C PRO A 77 2.35 29.28 -47.43
N PRO A 78 2.13 28.11 -48.06
CA PRO A 78 2.65 27.84 -49.39
C PRO A 78 2.21 28.95 -50.36
N GLY A 79 3.14 29.53 -51.11
CA GLY A 79 2.86 30.60 -52.07
C GLY A 79 2.71 32.02 -51.48
N PHE A 80 3.00 32.23 -50.19
CA PHE A 80 3.16 33.60 -49.65
C PHE A 80 4.16 34.42 -50.51
N SER A 81 4.17 35.75 -50.50
CA SER A 81 5.24 36.52 -51.17
C SER A 81 6.38 36.82 -50.19
N LEU A 82 7.64 36.60 -50.57
CA LEU A 82 8.77 36.99 -49.71
C LEU A 82 9.17 38.45 -49.85
N THR A 83 8.57 39.16 -50.80
CA THR A 83 8.82 40.58 -51.05
C THR A 83 7.53 41.40 -50.98
N ASN A 84 7.67 42.67 -50.63
CA ASN A 84 6.61 43.66 -50.74
C ASN A 84 6.59 44.32 -52.13
N ASN A 85 5.66 45.26 -52.36
CA ASN A 85 5.52 45.98 -53.64
C ASN A 85 6.74 46.84 -54.00
N ASN A 86 7.65 47.11 -53.06
CA ASN A 86 8.90 47.82 -53.26
C ASN A 86 10.09 46.87 -53.50
N ASN A 87 9.83 45.57 -53.72
CA ASN A 87 10.83 44.51 -53.84
C ASN A 87 11.72 44.33 -52.60
N GLN A 88 11.27 44.80 -51.43
CA GLN A 88 12.00 44.58 -50.18
C GLN A 88 11.64 43.20 -49.62
N THR A 89 12.64 42.43 -49.24
CA THR A 89 12.56 41.03 -48.76
C THR A 89 12.36 40.97 -47.26
N TYR A 90 11.48 40.09 -46.77
CA TYR A 90 11.28 39.90 -45.34
C TYR A 90 12.36 39.02 -44.70
N THR A 91 12.99 39.55 -43.64
CA THR A 91 14.07 38.91 -42.88
C THR A 91 13.79 39.04 -41.38
N ILE A 92 14.14 38.02 -40.61
CA ILE A 92 14.07 38.04 -39.14
C ILE A 92 15.49 38.16 -38.60
N LEU A 93 15.73 39.20 -37.82
CA LEU A 93 17.00 39.42 -37.13
C LEU A 93 16.81 39.13 -35.64
N VAL A 94 17.46 38.09 -35.13
CA VAL A 94 17.41 37.70 -33.72
C VAL A 94 18.72 38.13 -33.04
N ALA A 95 18.60 38.78 -31.88
CA ALA A 95 19.75 39.25 -31.11
C ALA A 95 19.52 39.04 -29.61
N ARG A 96 20.61 39.00 -28.83
CA ARG A 96 20.54 38.99 -27.38
C ARG A 96 19.97 40.31 -26.87
N ASN A 97 19.11 40.28 -25.86
CA ASN A 97 18.65 41.51 -25.22
C ASN A 97 19.76 42.09 -24.33
N PRO A 98 20.30 43.29 -24.59
CA PRO A 98 21.36 43.87 -23.78
C PRO A 98 20.94 44.13 -22.32
N ALA A 99 19.66 44.43 -22.10
CA ALA A 99 19.10 44.68 -20.77
C ALA A 99 18.76 43.39 -20.00
N LYS A 100 18.54 42.27 -20.70
CA LYS A 100 18.18 40.96 -20.13
C LYS A 100 19.02 39.87 -20.80
N LYS A 101 20.19 39.59 -20.23
CA LYS A 101 21.19 38.72 -20.85
C LYS A 101 20.68 37.29 -21.13
N ASP A 102 19.70 36.78 -20.40
CA ASP A 102 19.17 35.44 -20.66
C ASP A 102 17.94 35.40 -21.57
N SER A 103 17.67 36.51 -22.27
CA SER A 103 16.58 36.60 -23.23
C SER A 103 17.03 37.16 -24.58
N MET A 104 16.20 36.92 -25.59
CA MET A 104 16.39 37.43 -26.94
C MET A 104 15.38 38.51 -27.27
N VAL A 105 15.69 39.31 -28.28
CA VAL A 105 14.73 40.13 -29.01
C VAL A 105 14.82 39.78 -30.49
N ALA A 106 13.82 40.15 -31.25
CA ALA A 106 13.89 40.01 -32.70
C ALA A 106 13.30 41.22 -33.41
N PHE A 107 13.80 41.47 -34.61
CA PHE A 107 13.30 42.49 -35.53
C PHE A 107 12.92 41.78 -36.82
N VAL A 108 11.63 41.80 -37.15
CA VAL A 108 11.15 41.36 -38.45
C VAL A 108 11.23 42.56 -39.36
N ILE A 109 12.24 42.58 -40.21
CA ILE A 109 12.66 43.73 -41.01
C ILE A 109 12.50 43.40 -42.50
N THR A 110 12.35 44.44 -43.31
CA THR A 110 12.51 44.33 -44.76
C THR A 110 13.93 44.75 -45.18
N THR A 111 14.53 44.06 -46.15
CA THR A 111 15.88 44.34 -46.68
C THR A 111 15.85 44.37 -48.20
N ASP A 112 16.84 44.99 -48.84
CA ASP A 112 16.95 45.08 -50.30
C ASP A 112 15.78 45.84 -50.95
N GLY A 113 15.76 45.92 -52.28
CA GLY A 113 14.70 46.63 -53.01
C GLY A 113 14.81 48.14 -52.93
N TYR A 114 13.68 48.84 -53.11
CA TYR A 114 13.61 50.29 -53.18
C TYR A 114 13.11 50.91 -51.88
N GLU A 115 13.58 52.10 -51.54
CA GLU A 115 13.12 52.83 -50.36
C GLU A 115 11.62 53.16 -50.47
N ILE A 116 10.88 52.91 -49.40
CA ILE A 116 9.51 53.39 -49.24
C ILE A 116 9.58 54.86 -48.79
N SER A 117 8.75 55.71 -49.40
CA SER A 117 8.67 57.12 -49.03
C SER A 117 8.36 57.30 -47.54
N PHE A 118 8.86 58.38 -46.92
CA PHE A 118 8.65 58.60 -45.48
C PHE A 118 7.17 58.64 -45.07
N LYS A 119 6.29 59.15 -45.95
CA LYS A 119 4.82 59.10 -45.78
C LYS A 119 4.32 57.64 -45.72
N GLY A 120 4.78 56.80 -46.64
CA GLY A 120 4.45 55.38 -46.70
C GLY A 120 4.95 54.61 -45.48
N LEU A 121 6.18 54.84 -45.04
CA LEU A 121 6.74 54.20 -43.83
C LEU A 121 5.86 54.43 -42.60
N ARG A 122 5.46 55.70 -42.37
CA ARG A 122 4.60 56.06 -41.25
C ARG A 122 3.23 55.39 -41.37
N PHE A 123 2.64 55.38 -42.55
CA PHE A 123 1.34 54.76 -42.80
C PHE A 123 1.38 53.24 -42.57
N ILE A 124 2.34 52.54 -43.20
CA ILE A 124 2.50 51.08 -43.05
C ILE A 124 2.70 50.73 -41.57
N SER A 125 3.56 51.47 -40.86
CA SER A 125 3.87 51.16 -39.46
C SER A 125 2.64 51.13 -38.55
N GLN A 126 1.64 51.98 -38.83
CA GLN A 126 0.38 52.04 -38.08
C GLN A 126 -0.54 50.87 -38.37
N GLY A 127 -0.43 50.25 -39.55
CA GLY A 127 -1.23 49.08 -39.93
C GLY A 127 -0.65 47.74 -39.48
N ILE A 128 0.60 47.70 -38.99
CA ILE A 128 1.23 46.46 -38.53
C ILE A 128 0.65 46.09 -37.15
N THR A 129 0.21 44.84 -37.00
CA THR A 129 -0.23 44.32 -35.70
C THR A 129 0.95 44.19 -34.72
N GLY A 130 0.79 44.73 -33.50
CA GLY A 130 1.83 44.70 -32.47
C GLY A 130 2.77 45.91 -32.55
N LEU A 131 4.06 45.71 -32.30
CA LEU A 131 5.06 46.79 -32.29
C LEU A 131 5.58 47.05 -33.70
N GLY A 132 4.70 47.56 -34.56
CA GLY A 132 5.00 48.01 -35.91
C GLY A 132 5.88 49.26 -35.96
N GLY A 133 6.79 49.33 -36.93
CA GLY A 133 7.74 50.41 -37.07
C GLY A 133 8.37 50.52 -38.46
N TYR A 134 9.32 51.44 -38.57
CA TYR A 134 10.08 51.73 -39.78
C TYR A 134 11.49 52.20 -39.43
N ILE A 135 12.40 52.11 -40.39
CA ILE A 135 13.80 52.54 -40.25
C ILE A 135 13.99 53.83 -41.00
N TYR A 136 14.19 54.91 -40.25
CA TYR A 136 14.46 56.24 -40.77
C TYR A 136 14.98 57.17 -39.66
N PRO A 137 16.21 57.69 -39.72
CA PRO A 137 17.26 57.38 -40.71
C PRO A 137 17.83 55.95 -40.53
N ALA A 138 18.85 55.58 -41.31
CA ALA A 138 19.50 54.26 -41.24
C ALA A 138 19.87 53.86 -39.79
N ASN A 139 19.73 52.57 -39.49
CA ASN A 139 19.91 51.95 -38.16
C ASN A 139 18.97 52.41 -37.04
N ILE A 140 18.11 53.41 -37.26
CA ILE A 140 17.15 53.87 -36.26
C ILE A 140 15.77 53.30 -36.59
N ALA A 141 15.35 52.28 -35.84
CA ALA A 141 14.01 51.73 -35.90
C ALA A 141 13.08 52.56 -35.01
N ASN A 142 12.03 53.12 -35.61
CA ASN A 142 11.02 53.94 -34.94
C ASN A 142 9.66 53.25 -35.01
N GLY A 143 8.96 53.21 -33.89
CA GLY A 143 7.59 52.73 -33.81
C GLY A 143 6.58 53.68 -34.45
N ALA A 144 5.43 53.13 -34.81
CA ALA A 144 4.29 53.91 -35.25
C ALA A 144 3.99 55.05 -34.26
N GLY A 145 3.82 56.27 -34.79
CA GLY A 145 3.54 57.47 -33.98
C GLY A 145 4.64 57.88 -32.99
N GLY A 146 5.84 57.28 -33.05
CA GLY A 146 6.91 57.54 -32.08
C GLY A 146 6.77 56.75 -30.76
N SER A 147 5.96 55.69 -30.75
CA SER A 147 5.70 54.84 -29.57
C SER A 147 6.95 54.19 -28.98
N TRP A 148 7.97 53.94 -29.80
CA TRP A 148 9.26 53.42 -29.37
C TRP A 148 10.35 53.82 -30.37
N LYS A 149 11.61 53.78 -29.91
CA LYS A 149 12.79 54.05 -30.73
C LYS A 149 13.93 53.15 -30.30
N ILE A 150 14.54 52.46 -31.25
CA ILE A 150 15.65 51.53 -31.02
C ILE A 150 16.77 51.81 -32.02
N ASN A 151 18.00 51.92 -31.52
CA ASN A 151 19.20 51.89 -32.34
C ASN A 151 19.59 50.42 -32.60
N LEU A 152 19.47 49.97 -33.84
CA LEU A 152 19.76 48.58 -34.23
C LEU A 152 21.23 48.19 -33.96
N ALA A 153 22.14 49.16 -33.99
CA ALA A 153 23.56 48.92 -33.72
C ALA A 153 23.80 48.43 -32.28
N ASP A 154 22.96 48.82 -31.31
CA ASP A 154 23.07 48.39 -29.91
C ASP A 154 22.83 46.88 -29.74
N PHE A 155 22.22 46.25 -30.76
CA PHE A 155 21.94 44.81 -30.84
C PHE A 155 22.87 44.08 -31.82
N GLY A 156 23.90 44.77 -32.35
CA GLY A 156 24.76 44.22 -33.40
C GLY A 156 24.04 44.02 -34.74
N LEU A 157 22.99 44.80 -35.00
CA LEU A 157 22.17 44.73 -36.21
C LEU A 157 22.40 45.96 -37.10
N LYS A 158 22.06 45.84 -38.38
CA LYS A 158 22.08 46.93 -39.36
C LYS A 158 20.71 47.03 -40.03
N GLY A 159 20.30 48.25 -40.34
CA GLY A 159 19.03 48.53 -41.03
C GLY A 159 19.18 49.68 -42.01
N GLN A 160 18.66 49.49 -43.21
CA GLN A 160 18.65 50.53 -44.25
C GLN A 160 17.49 51.50 -44.05
N SER A 161 17.71 52.77 -44.35
CA SER A 161 16.63 53.76 -44.39
C SER A 161 15.57 53.34 -45.42
N GLY A 162 14.32 53.77 -45.27
CA GLY A 162 13.28 53.45 -46.27
C GLY A 162 12.65 52.05 -46.10
N HIS A 163 12.90 51.36 -44.99
CA HIS A 163 12.42 50.00 -44.73
C HIS A 163 11.47 49.93 -43.54
N ILE A 164 10.60 48.93 -43.52
CA ILE A 164 9.66 48.65 -42.43
C ILE A 164 10.18 47.56 -41.50
N THR A 165 9.73 47.60 -40.24
CA THR A 165 10.15 46.63 -39.23
C THR A 165 9.05 46.37 -38.20
N SER A 166 9.14 45.25 -37.49
CA SER A 166 8.32 44.93 -36.33
C SER A 166 9.23 44.40 -35.22
N TYR A 167 9.09 44.97 -34.02
CA TYR A 167 9.89 44.58 -32.86
C TYR A 167 9.18 43.48 -32.06
N LEU A 168 9.84 42.35 -31.89
CA LEU A 168 9.38 41.26 -31.03
C LEU A 168 10.18 41.31 -29.73
N SER A 169 9.53 41.74 -28.65
CA SER A 169 10.13 41.85 -27.33
C SER A 169 10.44 40.48 -26.73
N SER A 170 11.33 40.44 -25.74
CA SER A 170 11.66 39.20 -25.01
C SER A 170 10.44 38.51 -24.36
N GLU A 171 9.41 39.28 -24.00
CA GLU A 171 8.16 38.75 -23.46
C GLU A 171 7.37 37.98 -24.52
N VAL A 172 7.24 38.55 -25.72
CA VAL A 172 6.49 37.94 -26.83
C VAL A 172 7.21 36.73 -27.42
N LEU A 173 8.55 36.75 -27.40
CA LEU A 173 9.41 35.63 -27.81
C LEU A 173 9.55 34.53 -26.74
N GLY A 174 9.11 34.81 -25.52
CA GLY A 174 9.21 33.91 -24.37
C GLY A 174 10.52 34.09 -23.59
N THR A 175 10.41 34.14 -22.26
CA THR A 175 11.15 33.24 -21.39
C THR A 175 10.08 32.33 -20.82
N ASP A 176 10.09 31.04 -21.18
CA ASP A 176 9.04 30.05 -20.87
C ASP A 176 8.91 29.69 -19.37
N ALA A 177 9.19 30.60 -18.43
CA ALA A 177 9.22 30.28 -17.01
C ALA A 177 7.87 30.44 -16.27
N GLU A 178 6.93 31.30 -16.71
CA GLU A 178 5.73 31.58 -15.88
C GLU A 178 4.37 31.40 -16.58
N GLU A 179 4.27 31.53 -17.91
CA GLU A 179 2.94 31.50 -18.57
C GLU A 179 2.53 30.12 -19.10
N SER A 180 3.44 29.14 -19.17
CA SER A 180 3.17 27.82 -19.78
C SER A 180 2.86 26.70 -18.79
N ASP A 181 2.95 26.93 -17.48
CA ASP A 181 2.69 25.90 -16.45
C ASP A 181 1.20 25.78 -16.09
N ARG A 182 0.33 25.94 -17.09
CA ARG A 182 -1.13 25.90 -16.88
C ARG A 182 -1.65 24.51 -17.19
N LEU A 183 -1.91 23.71 -16.15
CA LEU A 183 -2.76 22.53 -16.26
C LEU A 183 -4.22 22.96 -16.37
N TYR A 184 -4.64 23.40 -17.55
CA TYR A 184 -6.02 23.80 -17.83
C TYR A 184 -6.83 22.61 -18.35
N ARG A 185 -7.73 22.05 -17.53
CA ARG A 185 -8.56 20.91 -17.93
C ARG A 185 -10.04 21.13 -17.63
N PHE A 186 -10.83 21.23 -18.68
CA PHE A 186 -12.28 21.03 -18.66
C PHE A 186 -12.61 19.83 -19.54
N LYS A 187 -13.69 19.13 -19.22
CA LYS A 187 -14.15 18.00 -20.03
C LYS A 187 -14.56 18.50 -21.42
N VAL A 188 -13.92 17.98 -22.46
CA VAL A 188 -14.35 18.19 -23.86
C VAL A 188 -15.18 17.00 -24.31
N ASN A 189 -16.48 17.20 -24.54
CA ASN A 189 -17.40 16.14 -24.95
C ASN A 189 -17.08 15.67 -26.39
N GLY A 190 -17.16 14.35 -26.63
CA GLY A 190 -16.83 13.74 -27.92
C GLY A 190 -15.34 13.70 -28.28
N ARG A 191 -14.45 14.23 -27.42
CA ARG A 191 -12.99 14.30 -27.63
C ARG A 191 -12.20 13.71 -26.45
N PRO A 192 -12.17 12.37 -26.30
CA PRO A 192 -11.50 11.72 -25.17
C PRO A 192 -9.98 11.94 -25.17
N ASP A 193 -9.37 12.16 -26.34
CA ASP A 193 -7.97 12.53 -26.52
C ASP A 193 -7.62 13.81 -25.74
N LEU A 194 -8.47 14.84 -25.84
CA LEU A 194 -8.29 16.11 -25.14
C LEU A 194 -8.52 16.02 -23.62
N ASN A 195 -9.02 14.88 -23.14
CA ASN A 195 -9.21 14.58 -21.72
C ASN A 195 -8.13 13.63 -21.15
N ARG A 196 -7.14 13.24 -21.95
CA ARG A 196 -5.99 12.39 -21.53
C ARG A 196 -4.69 13.19 -21.45
N MET A 197 -3.70 12.63 -20.77
CA MET A 197 -2.33 13.11 -20.78
C MET A 197 -1.49 12.12 -21.59
N HIS A 198 -0.53 12.61 -22.36
CA HIS A 198 0.36 11.78 -23.19
C HIS A 198 1.77 11.61 -22.59
N THR A 199 1.99 12.20 -21.41
CA THR A 199 3.21 12.11 -20.62
C THR A 199 2.84 12.22 -19.14
N SER A 200 3.79 11.91 -18.26
CA SER A 200 3.67 12.09 -16.82
C SER A 200 3.53 13.57 -16.45
N ILE A 201 2.82 13.88 -15.37
CA ILE A 201 2.92 15.18 -14.70
C ILE A 201 4.04 15.06 -13.67
N ASP A 202 5.01 15.96 -13.74
CA ASP A 202 5.91 16.25 -12.63
C ASP A 202 5.32 17.43 -11.86
N LEU A 203 5.10 17.25 -10.55
CA LEU A 203 4.55 18.27 -9.67
C LEU A 203 5.64 19.07 -8.96
N ASN A 204 6.93 18.78 -9.17
CA ASN A 204 8.05 19.46 -8.52
C ASN A 204 7.88 19.57 -6.99
N ASN A 205 7.53 18.45 -6.35
CA ASN A 205 7.22 18.33 -4.92
C ASN A 205 6.01 19.15 -4.42
N ASN A 206 5.09 19.55 -5.30
CA ASN A 206 3.84 20.19 -4.90
C ASN A 206 2.71 19.17 -4.69
N ASP A 207 1.70 19.59 -3.93
CA ASP A 207 0.57 18.76 -3.51
C ASP A 207 -0.50 18.59 -4.60
N ILE A 208 -1.21 17.45 -4.56
CA ILE A 208 -2.52 17.30 -5.19
C ILE A 208 -3.59 17.44 -4.11
N ASN A 209 -4.28 18.58 -4.10
CA ASN A 209 -5.35 18.85 -3.14
C ASN A 209 -6.73 18.48 -3.71
N ASN A 210 -7.60 17.94 -2.86
CA ASN A 210 -9.01 17.62 -3.19
C ASN A 210 -9.21 16.61 -4.35
N GLY A 211 -8.27 15.67 -4.53
CA GLY A 211 -8.44 14.55 -5.46
C GLY A 211 -9.53 13.59 -4.97
N ARG A 212 -10.57 13.35 -5.79
CA ARG A 212 -11.68 12.46 -5.39
C ARG A 212 -11.29 10.98 -5.41
N ASN A 213 -10.79 10.49 -6.55
CA ASN A 213 -10.35 9.12 -6.75
C ASN A 213 -9.00 9.13 -7.48
N ILE A 214 -8.04 8.34 -7.00
CA ILE A 214 -6.75 8.09 -7.67
C ILE A 214 -6.70 6.61 -8.02
N ASN A 215 -6.96 6.28 -9.29
CA ASN A 215 -6.85 4.92 -9.81
C ASN A 215 -5.50 4.76 -10.49
N ALA A 216 -4.53 4.17 -9.79
CA ALA A 216 -3.18 3.96 -10.28
C ALA A 216 -2.86 2.47 -10.40
N GLN A 217 -2.02 2.11 -11.37
CA GLN A 217 -1.48 0.74 -11.46
C GLN A 217 -0.47 0.47 -10.34
N ASN A 218 0.28 1.50 -9.94
CA ASN A 218 1.33 1.45 -8.93
C ASN A 218 1.31 2.75 -8.11
N GLY A 219 1.66 2.66 -6.83
CA GLY A 219 1.90 3.81 -5.96
C GLY A 219 3.18 3.62 -5.17
N ASN A 220 4.05 4.62 -5.16
CA ASN A 220 5.26 4.65 -4.35
C ASN A 220 5.22 5.89 -3.45
N PHE A 221 5.16 5.68 -2.14
CA PHE A 221 5.14 6.74 -1.13
C PHE A 221 6.44 6.62 -0.33
N ASN A 222 7.33 7.62 -0.44
CA ASN A 222 8.66 7.57 0.19
C ASN A 222 8.64 7.89 1.69
N ASP A 223 7.57 8.51 2.16
CA ASP A 223 7.36 8.88 3.57
C ASP A 223 6.12 8.17 4.15
N ALA A 224 5.36 8.84 5.01
CA ALA A 224 4.18 8.27 5.64
C ALA A 224 2.95 8.27 4.72
N LEU A 225 2.12 7.23 4.85
CA LEU A 225 0.78 7.16 4.27
C LEU A 225 -0.27 7.26 5.38
N THR A 226 -1.05 8.34 5.38
CA THR A 226 -2.17 8.54 6.32
C THR A 226 -3.49 8.22 5.62
N VAL A 227 -4.28 7.29 6.20
CA VAL A 227 -5.57 6.85 5.66
C VAL A 227 -6.64 7.01 6.73
N ASN A 228 -7.75 7.68 6.39
CA ASN A 228 -8.84 7.95 7.35
C ASN A 228 -9.81 6.76 7.54
N ASN A 229 -9.84 5.83 6.57
CA ASN A 229 -10.69 4.64 6.59
C ASN A 229 -9.81 3.38 6.46
N ASP A 230 -10.27 2.37 5.72
CA ASP A 230 -9.61 1.08 5.63
C ASP A 230 -8.45 1.04 4.62
N ILE A 231 -7.48 0.17 4.89
CA ILE A 231 -6.46 -0.28 3.95
C ILE A 231 -6.86 -1.68 3.47
N ARG A 232 -7.05 -1.85 2.16
CA ARG A 232 -7.45 -3.14 1.57
C ARG A 232 -6.49 -3.59 0.48
N SER A 233 -6.01 -4.82 0.60
CA SER A 233 -5.39 -5.57 -0.50
C SER A 233 -6.32 -6.71 -0.92
N ASN A 234 -6.64 -6.81 -2.21
CA ASN A 234 -7.55 -7.85 -2.72
C ASN A 234 -6.85 -9.14 -3.13
N ASN A 235 -5.57 -9.07 -3.53
CA ASN A 235 -4.83 -10.22 -4.05
C ASN A 235 -3.36 -10.28 -3.59
N GLY A 236 -2.88 -9.25 -2.87
CA GLY A 236 -1.51 -9.18 -2.37
C GLY A 236 -1.45 -9.14 -0.84
N TRP A 237 -0.24 -9.15 -0.29
CA TRP A 237 -0.03 -9.03 1.15
C TRP A 237 0.04 -7.57 1.59
N ILE A 238 -0.31 -7.31 2.86
CA ILE A 238 0.12 -6.08 3.55
C ILE A 238 1.48 -6.41 4.15
N ILE A 239 2.53 -5.79 3.62
CA ILE A 239 3.92 -6.08 4.01
C ILE A 239 4.41 -4.94 4.90
N THR A 240 4.91 -5.28 6.08
CA THR A 240 5.63 -4.37 6.98
C THR A 240 7.08 -4.79 7.09
N GLN A 241 7.98 -3.83 7.31
CA GLN A 241 9.42 -4.08 7.42
C GLN A 241 9.99 -3.44 8.69
N ASN A 242 11.23 -3.82 9.02
CA ASN A 242 11.93 -3.42 10.23
C ASN A 242 11.17 -3.87 11.49
N SER A 243 11.43 -3.22 12.63
CA SER A 243 10.82 -3.59 13.91
C SER A 243 9.40 -3.03 14.12
N LYS A 244 8.60 -2.92 13.05
CA LYS A 244 7.25 -2.33 13.05
C LYS A 244 6.24 -3.32 12.47
N GLY A 245 4.97 -3.02 12.67
CA GLY A 245 3.85 -3.86 12.23
C GLY A 245 2.54 -3.08 12.30
N TRP A 246 1.45 -3.77 12.64
CA TRP A 246 0.17 -3.13 12.87
C TRP A 246 0.11 -2.55 14.28
N MET A 247 -0.33 -1.31 14.42
CA MET A 247 -0.62 -0.70 15.71
C MET A 247 -1.96 0.02 15.70
N ASN A 248 -2.68 -0.08 16.81
CA ASN A 248 -3.81 0.77 17.15
C ASN A 248 -3.31 1.83 18.13
N SER A 249 -3.18 3.08 17.67
CA SER A 249 -2.66 4.18 18.48
C SER A 249 -3.59 4.57 19.63
N THR A 250 -4.91 4.49 19.44
CA THR A 250 -5.92 4.79 20.48
C THR A 250 -5.77 3.89 21.70
N TYR A 251 -5.56 2.59 21.50
CA TYR A 251 -5.46 1.62 22.59
C TYR A 251 -4.02 1.20 22.91
N GLY A 252 -3.04 1.60 22.09
CA GLY A 252 -1.64 1.19 22.20
C GLY A 252 -1.42 -0.31 22.00
N GLY A 253 -2.28 -0.99 21.25
CA GLY A 253 -2.19 -2.42 20.94
C GLY A 253 -1.67 -2.67 19.53
N GLY A 254 -1.38 -3.93 19.18
CA GLY A 254 -0.79 -4.21 17.87
C GLY A 254 -0.12 -5.57 17.76
N PHE A 255 0.42 -5.84 16.57
CA PHE A 255 1.34 -6.95 16.32
C PHE A 255 2.59 -6.43 15.61
N TYR A 256 3.76 -6.85 16.07
CA TYR A 256 5.04 -6.49 15.45
C TYR A 256 6.05 -7.63 15.58
N MET A 257 7.15 -7.53 14.84
CA MET A 257 8.31 -8.42 14.95
C MET A 257 9.54 -7.56 15.23
N SER A 258 10.48 -8.06 16.03
CA SER A 258 11.78 -7.41 16.29
C SER A 258 12.95 -8.38 16.11
N ASP A 259 12.65 -9.60 15.69
CA ASP A 259 13.57 -10.68 15.34
C ASP A 259 12.88 -11.59 14.30
N ASN A 260 13.58 -12.63 13.88
CA ASN A 260 13.11 -13.55 12.85
C ASN A 260 12.25 -14.69 13.40
N SER A 261 12.03 -14.77 14.71
CA SER A 261 11.47 -15.95 15.38
C SER A 261 10.06 -15.70 15.92
N TRP A 262 9.72 -14.47 16.30
CA TRP A 262 8.52 -14.19 17.07
C TRP A 262 7.71 -13.01 16.57
N ILE A 263 6.41 -13.26 16.34
CA ILE A 263 5.39 -12.22 16.35
C ILE A 263 5.04 -11.89 17.80
N ARG A 264 5.03 -10.60 18.12
CA ARG A 264 4.79 -10.08 19.46
C ARG A 264 3.54 -9.22 19.48
N SER A 265 2.79 -9.31 20.56
CA SER A 265 1.75 -8.33 20.87
C SER A 265 2.42 -7.01 21.32
N LEU A 266 2.01 -5.90 20.72
CA LEU A 266 2.53 -4.58 21.08
C LEU A 266 2.15 -4.24 22.52
N ASN A 267 3.11 -3.69 23.29
CA ASN A 267 2.97 -3.38 24.71
C ASN A 267 2.54 -4.58 25.58
N ASN A 268 2.89 -5.81 25.15
CA ASN A 268 2.55 -7.05 25.85
C ASN A 268 1.05 -7.21 26.13
N LYS A 269 0.18 -6.68 25.26
CA LYS A 269 -1.26 -6.86 25.43
C LYS A 269 -1.68 -8.32 25.23
N GLY A 270 -2.68 -8.74 25.98
CA GLY A 270 -3.30 -10.06 25.79
C GLY A 270 -4.00 -10.18 24.44
N ILE A 271 -4.15 -11.42 23.97
CA ILE A 271 -4.95 -11.77 22.79
C ILE A 271 -6.23 -12.43 23.29
N TYR A 272 -7.37 -11.77 23.11
CA TYR A 272 -8.68 -12.31 23.44
C TYR A 272 -9.41 -12.71 22.16
N THR A 273 -9.81 -13.97 22.05
CA THR A 273 -10.53 -14.51 20.89
C THR A 273 -11.64 -15.46 21.34
N GLY A 274 -12.81 -15.36 20.72
CA GLY A 274 -13.88 -16.35 20.90
C GLY A 274 -13.67 -17.62 20.05
N GLY A 275 -12.67 -17.62 19.18
CA GLY A 275 -12.30 -18.76 18.33
C GLY A 275 -11.22 -19.65 18.95
N GLN A 276 -10.65 -20.53 18.14
CA GLN A 276 -9.57 -21.43 18.57
C GLN A 276 -8.19 -20.82 18.31
N VAL A 277 -7.25 -21.10 19.21
CA VAL A 277 -5.81 -20.95 18.95
C VAL A 277 -5.27 -22.35 18.64
N LYS A 278 -4.85 -22.57 17.40
CA LYS A 278 -4.28 -23.86 16.95
C LYS A 278 -2.78 -23.70 16.71
N ALA A 279 -2.00 -24.62 17.26
CA ALA A 279 -0.58 -24.78 16.96
C ALA A 279 -0.32 -26.22 16.52
N ASP A 280 0.36 -26.42 15.38
CA ASP A 280 0.83 -27.76 14.98
C ASP A 280 2.05 -28.20 15.81
N GLY A 281 2.76 -27.23 16.40
CA GLY A 281 3.81 -27.44 17.38
C GLY A 281 3.30 -27.40 18.82
N ARG A 282 4.14 -26.91 19.73
CA ARG A 282 3.81 -26.82 21.16
C ARG A 282 3.05 -25.52 21.47
N LEU A 283 2.03 -25.62 22.32
CA LEU A 283 1.49 -24.48 23.07
C LEU A 283 2.14 -24.50 24.45
N SER A 284 2.85 -23.44 24.82
CA SER A 284 3.53 -23.31 26.12
C SER A 284 3.18 -21.99 26.77
N THR A 285 2.92 -22.01 28.08
CA THR A 285 2.79 -20.81 28.91
C THR A 285 3.92 -20.80 29.93
N GLY A 286 4.31 -19.61 30.40
CA GLY A 286 5.32 -19.46 31.46
C GLY A 286 4.76 -19.64 32.88
N GLU A 287 3.43 -19.75 33.01
CA GLU A 287 2.73 -19.84 34.29
C GLU A 287 1.79 -21.06 34.29
N PHE A 288 0.53 -20.90 33.87
CA PHE A 288 -0.46 -21.99 33.82
C PHE A 288 -1.23 -22.02 32.50
N LEU A 289 -1.77 -23.19 32.13
CA LEU A 289 -2.81 -23.31 31.11
C LEU A 289 -4.16 -23.37 31.81
N GLN A 290 -4.94 -22.28 31.72
CA GLN A 290 -6.25 -22.20 32.33
C GLN A 290 -7.32 -22.79 31.39
N LEU A 291 -8.12 -23.72 31.91
CA LEU A 291 -9.23 -24.35 31.20
C LEU A 291 -10.55 -23.92 31.85
N ASP A 292 -11.24 -22.96 31.24
CA ASP A 292 -12.45 -22.36 31.85
C ASP A 292 -13.67 -23.27 31.78
N LYS A 293 -13.74 -24.14 30.77
CA LYS A 293 -14.88 -25.05 30.60
C LYS A 293 -14.83 -26.18 31.63
N ILE A 294 -15.88 -26.25 32.45
CA ILE A 294 -16.15 -27.38 33.33
C ILE A 294 -16.66 -28.57 32.53
N SER A 295 -16.11 -29.75 32.79
CA SER A 295 -16.53 -31.03 32.25
C SER A 295 -16.86 -31.99 33.39
N VAL A 296 -17.80 -32.91 33.16
CA VAL A 296 -18.27 -33.86 34.17
C VAL A 296 -17.79 -35.26 33.82
N ALA A 297 -17.11 -35.92 34.75
CA ALA A 297 -16.62 -37.29 34.54
C ALA A 297 -17.77 -38.25 34.17
N GLY A 298 -17.50 -39.18 33.25
CA GLY A 298 -18.48 -40.13 32.71
C GLY A 298 -19.41 -39.56 31.64
N THR A 299 -19.42 -38.23 31.40
CA THR A 299 -20.22 -37.66 30.31
C THR A 299 -19.50 -37.75 28.97
N SER A 300 -20.27 -37.75 27.88
CA SER A 300 -19.74 -37.86 26.52
C SER A 300 -18.81 -36.71 26.16
N CYS A 301 -17.74 -37.01 25.44
CA CYS A 301 -16.80 -36.04 24.92
C CYS A 301 -16.32 -36.44 23.52
N SER A 302 -15.88 -35.46 22.73
CA SER A 302 -15.30 -35.70 21.42
C SER A 302 -14.47 -34.48 21.00
N PRO A 303 -13.36 -34.68 20.26
CA PRO A 303 -12.73 -35.96 19.96
C PRO A 303 -11.97 -36.53 21.17
N ASN A 304 -11.55 -37.80 21.08
CA ASN A 304 -10.60 -38.37 22.04
C ASN A 304 -9.30 -37.56 22.06
N GLY A 305 -8.69 -37.43 23.24
CA GLY A 305 -7.45 -36.68 23.45
C GLY A 305 -7.64 -35.25 23.96
N LEU A 306 -8.87 -34.76 24.10
CA LEU A 306 -9.11 -33.49 24.77
C LEU A 306 -8.69 -33.56 26.25
N VAL A 307 -8.19 -32.45 26.77
CA VAL A 307 -7.88 -32.23 28.18
C VAL A 307 -8.83 -31.16 28.72
N GLY A 308 -9.42 -31.40 29.88
CA GLY A 308 -10.40 -30.54 30.54
C GLY A 308 -10.21 -30.55 32.05
N ARG A 309 -11.15 -29.93 32.77
CA ARG A 309 -11.22 -30.00 34.23
C ARG A 309 -12.66 -30.18 34.74
N ASP A 310 -12.81 -30.71 35.94
CA ASP A 310 -14.06 -30.65 36.68
C ASP A 310 -14.24 -29.31 37.43
N ASP A 311 -15.35 -29.16 38.15
CA ASP A 311 -15.71 -27.96 38.92
C ASP A 311 -14.72 -27.66 40.05
N LYS A 312 -14.09 -28.69 40.61
CA LYS A 312 -13.05 -28.61 41.65
C LYS A 312 -11.65 -28.35 41.10
N GLY A 313 -11.47 -28.46 39.78
CA GLY A 313 -10.20 -28.24 39.10
C GLY A 313 -9.38 -29.49 38.85
N ALA A 314 -9.91 -30.69 39.09
CA ALA A 314 -9.22 -31.94 38.77
C ALA A 314 -9.15 -32.14 37.25
N LEU A 315 -8.01 -32.62 36.76
CA LEU A 315 -7.79 -32.83 35.33
C LEU A 315 -8.60 -34.03 34.80
N LEU A 316 -9.29 -33.78 33.68
CA LEU A 316 -10.04 -34.77 32.93
C LEU A 316 -9.42 -34.96 31.54
N SER A 317 -9.50 -36.19 31.02
CA SER A 317 -9.08 -36.54 29.67
C SER A 317 -10.21 -37.23 28.93
N CYS A 318 -10.48 -36.82 27.70
CA CYS A 318 -11.47 -37.46 26.85
C CYS A 318 -10.90 -38.75 26.27
N GLN A 319 -11.44 -39.91 26.67
CA GLN A 319 -10.97 -41.22 26.26
C GLN A 319 -12.17 -42.10 25.92
N SER A 320 -12.10 -42.79 24.77
CA SER A 320 -13.19 -43.64 24.26
C SER A 320 -14.56 -42.96 24.25
N GLY A 321 -14.60 -41.66 23.96
CA GLY A 321 -15.83 -40.87 23.86
C GLY A 321 -16.39 -40.37 25.19
N GLU A 322 -15.68 -40.54 26.32
CA GLU A 322 -16.13 -40.09 27.64
C GLU A 322 -15.03 -39.35 28.42
N TRP A 323 -15.44 -38.38 29.24
CA TRP A 323 -14.53 -37.70 30.18
C TRP A 323 -14.10 -38.66 31.29
N LYS A 324 -12.81 -38.96 31.37
CA LYS A 324 -12.22 -39.80 32.42
C LYS A 324 -11.33 -38.95 33.34
N SER A 325 -11.35 -39.25 34.63
CA SER A 325 -10.45 -38.62 35.60
C SER A 325 -9.03 -39.16 35.47
N ASN A 326 -8.03 -38.28 35.36
CA ASN A 326 -6.62 -38.65 35.36
C ASN A 326 -6.17 -38.79 36.82
N GLY A 327 -6.42 -39.96 37.42
CA GLY A 327 -6.16 -40.19 38.84
C GLY A 327 -7.20 -41.12 39.44
N GLY A 328 -7.15 -42.38 39.02
CA GLY A 328 -7.93 -43.48 39.58
C GLY A 328 -7.01 -44.63 39.98
N GLY A 329 -5.82 -44.33 40.50
CA GLY A 329 -5.14 -45.28 41.37
C GLY A 329 -5.87 -45.23 42.70
N SER A 330 -6.68 -46.24 42.98
CA SER A 330 -7.41 -46.43 44.23
C SER A 330 -6.49 -46.11 45.42
N ASP A 331 -6.95 -45.33 46.40
CA ASP A 331 -6.26 -45.16 47.68
C ASP A 331 -6.04 -46.54 48.31
N TYR A 332 -4.87 -47.10 48.04
CA TYR A 332 -4.52 -48.45 48.44
C TYR A 332 -3.73 -48.35 49.74
N THR A 333 -4.34 -48.76 50.85
CA THR A 333 -3.61 -48.97 52.11
C THR A 333 -3.33 -50.46 52.28
N GLN A 334 -2.06 -50.85 52.19
CA GLN A 334 -1.64 -52.23 52.44
C GLN A 334 -1.68 -52.51 53.94
N VAL A 335 -2.32 -53.61 54.36
CA VAL A 335 -2.30 -54.07 55.76
C VAL A 335 -1.90 -55.55 55.79
N SER A 336 -0.80 -55.84 56.47
CA SER A 336 -0.34 -57.22 56.73
C SER A 336 -0.81 -57.67 58.11
N ILE A 337 -1.47 -58.82 58.18
CA ILE A 337 -2.04 -59.37 59.41
C ILE A 337 -1.46 -60.77 59.63
N ALA A 338 -0.84 -60.98 60.80
CA ALA A 338 -0.39 -62.31 61.23
C ALA A 338 -1.62 -63.13 61.66
N ILE A 339 -1.78 -64.33 61.09
CA ILE A 339 -2.91 -65.22 61.41
C ILE A 339 -2.48 -66.17 62.55
N PRO A 340 -3.17 -66.18 63.71
CA PRO A 340 -2.90 -67.13 64.78
C PRO A 340 -3.36 -68.55 64.39
N ALA A 341 -2.75 -69.57 65.01
CA ALA A 341 -3.04 -70.98 64.76
C ALA A 341 -4.50 -71.39 65.04
N SER A 342 -5.24 -70.64 65.86
CA SER A 342 -6.68 -70.79 66.09
C SER A 342 -7.29 -69.48 66.60
N GLY A 343 -8.63 -69.33 66.54
CA GLY A 343 -9.35 -68.15 67.07
C GLY A 343 -10.13 -67.37 66.01
N TYR A 344 -10.76 -66.25 66.40
CA TYR A 344 -11.50 -65.37 65.48
C TYR A 344 -10.71 -64.09 65.20
N ILE A 345 -10.53 -63.75 63.92
CA ILE A 345 -9.92 -62.50 63.47
C ILE A 345 -11.03 -61.58 62.96
N ASP A 346 -11.22 -60.47 63.65
CA ASP A 346 -12.10 -59.38 63.23
C ASP A 346 -11.32 -58.41 62.34
N LEU A 347 -11.49 -58.54 61.03
CA LEU A 347 -10.76 -57.71 60.07
C LEU A 347 -11.24 -56.25 60.10
N ASN A 348 -12.44 -55.95 60.61
CA ASN A 348 -12.94 -54.58 60.72
C ASN A 348 -12.07 -53.73 61.67
N LYS A 349 -11.33 -54.35 62.59
CA LYS A 349 -10.36 -53.66 63.46
C LYS A 349 -9.14 -53.14 62.70
N PHE A 350 -8.79 -53.80 61.59
CA PHE A 350 -7.61 -53.49 60.79
C PHE A 350 -7.97 -52.59 59.60
N VAL A 351 -9.19 -52.69 59.10
CA VAL A 351 -9.71 -51.89 57.97
C VAL A 351 -11.05 -51.22 58.31
N PRO A 352 -11.08 -50.28 59.29
CA PRO A 352 -12.34 -49.67 59.71
C PRO A 352 -12.96 -48.81 58.60
N ASN A 353 -14.28 -48.94 58.42
CA ASN A 353 -15.10 -48.26 57.42
C ASN A 353 -14.74 -48.59 55.96
N ALA A 354 -14.25 -49.80 55.72
CA ALA A 354 -13.99 -50.26 54.36
C ALA A 354 -15.31 -50.51 53.59
N LYS A 355 -15.50 -49.84 52.45
CA LYS A 355 -16.58 -50.14 51.48
C LYS A 355 -16.30 -51.39 50.65
N ALA A 356 -15.03 -51.71 50.43
CA ALA A 356 -14.60 -52.98 49.85
C ALA A 356 -13.19 -53.36 50.28
N VAL A 357 -12.83 -54.65 50.20
CA VAL A 357 -11.51 -55.17 50.61
C VAL A 357 -11.01 -56.16 49.56
N GLN A 358 -9.73 -56.07 49.19
CA GLN A 358 -9.03 -57.05 48.36
C GLN A 358 -8.01 -57.80 49.23
N ILE A 359 -7.99 -59.13 49.14
CA ILE A 359 -7.18 -59.99 50.02
C ILE A 359 -6.34 -60.94 49.17
N ARG A 360 -5.03 -61.08 49.47
CA ARG A 360 -4.22 -62.23 49.06
C ARG A 360 -3.69 -62.95 50.30
N GLY A 361 -3.73 -64.27 50.26
CA GLY A 361 -3.05 -65.14 51.22
C GLY A 361 -1.99 -65.98 50.51
N THR A 362 -0.97 -66.37 51.26
CA THR A 362 0.04 -67.36 50.87
C THR A 362 0.19 -68.36 52.01
N GLY A 363 0.14 -69.66 51.74
CA GLY A 363 0.39 -70.72 52.71
C GLY A 363 -0.09 -72.11 52.26
N GLU A 364 0.53 -73.18 52.78
CA GLU A 364 0.15 -74.58 52.53
C GLU A 364 -0.94 -75.04 53.50
N VAL A 365 -1.89 -75.85 53.01
CA VAL A 365 -3.05 -76.31 53.80
C VAL A 365 -3.16 -77.84 53.72
N HIS A 366 -2.99 -78.53 54.86
CA HIS A 366 -3.25 -79.97 54.99
C HIS A 366 -4.56 -80.23 55.76
N ALA A 367 -5.47 -81.02 55.20
CA ALA A 367 -6.80 -81.28 55.76
C ALA A 367 -6.79 -82.51 56.69
N ASN A 368 -6.96 -82.30 58.00
CA ASN A 368 -7.56 -83.27 58.96
C ASN A 368 -7.83 -82.60 60.32
N GLY A 369 -9.11 -82.44 60.69
CA GLY A 369 -9.54 -82.18 62.08
C GLY A 369 -9.84 -80.71 62.49
N ASN A 370 -10.84 -80.56 63.36
CA ASN A 370 -11.54 -79.32 63.80
C ASN A 370 -10.68 -78.32 64.61
N CYS A 371 -9.68 -77.69 64.00
CA CYS A 371 -8.98 -76.56 64.62
C CYS A 371 -8.61 -75.54 63.54
N CYS A 372 -9.44 -74.52 63.35
CA CYS A 372 -9.20 -73.51 62.31
C CYS A 372 -9.59 -72.10 62.76
N PRO A 373 -8.82 -71.05 62.41
CA PRO A 373 -9.19 -69.69 62.66
C PRO A 373 -10.39 -69.27 61.80
N ARG A 374 -11.31 -68.51 62.40
CA ARG A 374 -12.47 -67.91 61.74
C ARG A 374 -12.15 -66.46 61.41
N MET A 375 -12.48 -66.03 60.21
CA MET A 375 -12.30 -64.64 59.80
C MET A 375 -13.65 -64.03 59.44
N GLY A 376 -13.90 -62.83 59.93
CA GLY A 376 -15.14 -62.10 59.62
C GLY A 376 -14.86 -60.67 59.17
N LEU A 377 -15.62 -60.25 58.18
CA LEU A 377 -15.64 -58.89 57.60
C LEU A 377 -17.08 -58.41 57.51
N ASN A 378 -17.29 -57.13 57.81
CA ASN A 378 -18.56 -56.44 57.58
C ASN A 378 -18.30 -55.24 56.67
N VAL A 379 -18.56 -55.41 55.38
CA VAL A 379 -18.33 -54.41 54.33
C VAL A 379 -19.43 -54.50 53.28
N ASP A 380 -19.68 -53.39 52.57
CA ASP A 380 -20.77 -53.31 51.58
C ASP A 380 -20.54 -54.20 50.35
N SER A 381 -19.29 -54.50 50.01
CA SER A 381 -18.91 -55.45 48.96
C SER A 381 -17.52 -56.06 49.20
N VAL A 382 -17.31 -57.33 48.86
CA VAL A 382 -15.99 -57.99 48.94
C VAL A 382 -15.58 -58.47 47.56
N ASN A 383 -14.42 -58.04 47.06
CA ASN A 383 -13.85 -58.53 45.80
C ASN A 383 -12.55 -59.29 46.10
N VAL A 384 -12.61 -60.62 46.08
CA VAL A 384 -11.43 -61.49 46.28
C VAL A 384 -10.87 -61.90 44.92
N PHE A 385 -9.63 -61.51 44.63
CA PHE A 385 -8.94 -61.96 43.41
C PHE A 385 -7.98 -63.12 43.73
N GLY A 386 -8.38 -64.34 43.36
CA GLY A 386 -7.54 -65.53 43.34
C GLY A 386 -7.90 -66.41 42.14
N GLN A 387 -6.91 -66.79 41.32
CA GLN A 387 -7.07 -67.79 40.26
C GLN A 387 -7.12 -69.19 40.91
N GLY A 388 -8.18 -69.95 40.62
CA GLY A 388 -8.37 -71.29 41.16
C GLY A 388 -7.53 -72.34 40.45
N PHE A 389 -6.93 -73.24 41.23
CA PHE A 389 -6.51 -74.57 40.78
C PHE A 389 -7.04 -75.60 41.78
N ASP A 390 -8.00 -76.40 41.31
CA ASP A 390 -8.45 -77.61 41.98
C ASP A 390 -7.50 -78.74 41.56
N THR A 391 -6.76 -79.36 42.48
CA THR A 391 -6.18 -80.68 42.23
C THR A 391 -6.18 -81.54 43.49
N ARG A 392 -7.02 -82.59 43.49
CA ARG A 392 -6.76 -83.81 44.25
C ARG A 392 -5.47 -84.45 43.73
N SER A 393 -4.36 -84.32 44.45
CA SER A 393 -3.28 -85.31 44.42
C SER A 393 -2.38 -85.17 45.65
N SER A 394 -2.28 -86.25 46.42
CA SER A 394 -1.33 -86.39 47.53
C SER A 394 0.10 -86.38 47.00
N GLY A 395 0.84 -85.29 47.28
CA GLY A 395 2.28 -85.22 47.00
C GLY A 395 2.77 -83.78 46.81
N GLU A 396 3.40 -83.26 47.86
CA GLU A 396 4.39 -82.16 47.94
C GLU A 396 4.22 -80.89 47.07
N ASN A 397 4.13 -79.75 47.76
CA ASN A 397 4.14 -78.35 47.31
C ASN A 397 2.97 -77.92 46.42
N GLN A 398 1.77 -77.87 47.00
CA GLN A 398 0.58 -77.31 46.37
C GLN A 398 0.18 -75.97 47.01
N TYR A 399 0.19 -74.90 46.21
CA TYR A 399 -0.34 -73.59 46.58
C TYR A 399 -1.86 -73.58 46.38
N SER A 400 -2.63 -73.63 47.46
CA SER A 400 -4.10 -73.58 47.38
C SER A 400 -4.59 -72.16 47.66
N ALA A 401 -5.10 -71.48 46.63
CA ALA A 401 -5.80 -70.21 46.76
C ALA A 401 -7.32 -70.44 46.78
N PHE A 402 -8.02 -69.85 47.75
CA PHE A 402 -9.48 -69.95 47.87
C PHE A 402 -10.16 -68.80 47.11
N THR A 403 -11.21 -69.10 46.34
CA THR A 403 -12.02 -68.09 45.61
C THR A 403 -13.49 -68.22 45.98
N PHE A 404 -14.12 -67.10 46.35
CA PHE A 404 -15.58 -67.00 46.46
C PHE A 404 -16.04 -65.68 45.83
N ILE A 405 -17.07 -65.75 44.99
CA ILE A 405 -17.77 -64.60 44.41
C ILE A 405 -19.05 -64.40 45.23
N THR A 406 -19.26 -63.21 45.80
CA THR A 406 -20.57 -62.84 46.38
C THR A 406 -21.18 -61.70 45.59
N SER A 407 -22.48 -61.80 45.30
CA SER A 407 -23.26 -60.70 44.71
C SER A 407 -23.47 -59.55 45.70
N PRO A 408 -23.79 -58.33 45.24
CA PRO A 408 -24.03 -57.18 46.12
C PRO A 408 -25.16 -57.46 47.11
N GLY A 409 -24.97 -57.12 48.40
CA GLY A 409 -26.02 -57.16 49.44
C GLY A 409 -25.84 -58.17 50.58
N ALA A 410 -24.71 -58.88 50.68
CA ALA A 410 -24.44 -59.76 51.82
C ALA A 410 -23.75 -58.98 52.97
N HIS A 411 -24.50 -58.65 54.02
CA HIS A 411 -24.03 -57.79 55.13
C HIS A 411 -23.14 -58.46 56.19
N ASN A 412 -22.78 -59.74 56.03
CA ASN A 412 -21.83 -60.44 56.92
C ASN A 412 -21.20 -61.60 56.14
N PHE A 413 -19.87 -61.62 56.00
CA PHE A 413 -19.17 -62.73 55.36
C PHE A 413 -18.21 -63.40 56.36
N THR A 414 -18.45 -64.68 56.64
CA THR A 414 -17.62 -65.51 57.52
C THR A 414 -17.09 -66.68 56.69
N TRP A 415 -15.78 -66.85 56.58
CA TRP A 415 -15.19 -68.00 55.91
C TRP A 415 -14.38 -68.90 56.85
N TYR A 416 -14.20 -70.14 56.38
CA TYR A 416 -13.45 -71.20 57.06
C TYR A 416 -12.29 -71.61 56.16
N THR A 417 -11.07 -71.54 56.66
CA THR A 417 -9.93 -72.23 56.04
C THR A 417 -9.80 -73.60 56.70
N TRP A 418 -9.67 -74.68 55.92
CA TRP A 418 -9.61 -76.04 56.47
C TRP A 418 -8.18 -76.59 56.42
N GLY A 419 -7.41 -76.41 57.50
CA GLY A 419 -6.11 -77.10 57.67
C GLY A 419 -5.15 -76.43 58.65
N TRP A 420 -4.04 -77.10 58.95
CA TRP A 420 -2.95 -76.58 59.80
C TRP A 420 -1.77 -76.17 58.91
N TRP A 421 -1.10 -75.08 59.29
CA TRP A 421 -0.03 -74.42 58.52
C TRP A 421 1.34 -74.86 59.03
N ARG A 422 2.29 -75.20 58.15
CA ARG A 422 3.67 -75.56 58.54
C ARG A 422 4.51 -74.34 58.94
N GLU A 423 4.22 -73.17 58.39
CA GLU A 423 4.83 -71.88 58.72
C GLU A 423 3.73 -70.84 59.00
N GLN A 424 4.01 -69.78 59.76
CA GLN A 424 2.97 -68.80 60.13
C GLN A 424 2.37 -68.14 58.87
N PRO A 425 1.08 -68.36 58.57
CA PRO A 425 0.47 -67.76 57.38
C PRO A 425 0.31 -66.26 57.58
N THR A 426 0.76 -65.49 56.58
CA THR A 426 0.51 -64.05 56.52
C THR A 426 -0.64 -63.77 55.56
N LEU A 427 -1.65 -63.06 56.05
CA LEU A 427 -2.67 -62.45 55.19
C LEU A 427 -2.19 -61.05 54.80
N THR A 428 -2.17 -60.75 53.52
CA THR A 428 -1.97 -59.38 53.05
C THR A 428 -3.29 -58.88 52.49
N ILE A 429 -3.90 -57.92 53.18
CA ILE A 429 -4.96 -57.11 52.59
C ILE A 429 -4.29 -56.21 51.57
N ILE A 430 -4.59 -56.50 50.32
CA ILE A 430 -4.08 -55.80 49.15
C ILE A 430 -5.02 -54.63 48.89
N GLY A 431 -5.29 -53.80 49.89
CA GLY A 431 -6.11 -52.61 49.75
C GLY A 431 -7.58 -52.79 50.13
N TYR A 432 -8.17 -51.68 50.54
CA TYR A 432 -9.59 -51.56 50.85
C TYR A 432 -10.06 -50.15 50.47
N TRP A 433 -11.33 -50.03 50.09
CA TRP A 433 -11.98 -48.79 49.66
C TRP A 433 -12.61 -48.13 50.88
N LYS A 434 -12.62 -46.80 51.01
CA LYS A 434 -13.37 -46.08 52.08
C LYS A 434 -14.58 -45.33 51.56
#